data_AF-X0BPX3-F1
#
_entry.id   AF-X0BPX3-F1
#
_cell.length_a   1.000
_cell.length_b   1.000
_cell.length_c   1.000
_cell.angle_alpha   90.00
_cell.angle_beta   90.00
_cell.angle_gamma   90.00
#
_symmetry.space_group_name_H-M   'P 1'
#
loop_
_entity.id
_entity.type
_entity.pdbx_description
1 polymer ?
#
loop_
_entity_poly.entity_id
_entity_poly.type
_entity_poly.pdbx_seq_one_letter_code
_entity_poly.pdbx_strand_id
1 'polypeptide(L)'
;MTTEDQNITLTAQCLCKAHTFTTKVPRSKLPLPASICHCTSCRNATGAMYNSNIDWPGSADEIHNSDLKSYKFTSNCNILFCGSCSCPMFWDAHYKDQPQNFGVFTGVLNNVDVDNLINFTRQIFVGDTVDGGVSPWLQNVNGDREKPRRWMERPKDGGELDEGWPAANQDARSEVPPVTDIPIRCHCKGVDLVFRPGNVDFSTMEADAIPSYIEPKSHKHLATLDPCPSCRLSVGVDIMNWTFVMPQQIDFPKKTNGSNFPRNTHDLKSAVDNPDRDPRYGTLAIYRSSPDVQRYFCSRCSATVFYTVDDRPEVIDVAVALLHAPEGARAESILTWHLGAKMMGEWDFERGWRKDLAMSVKDTSEKWRIEKGYPKTWRRIAFEDAEKKD
;
A
#
# COMPACT_ATOMS: atom_id res chain seq x y z
N MET A 1 7.10 4.49 -41.69
CA MET A 1 7.34 4.40 -40.24
C MET A 1 6.78 3.07 -39.79
N THR A 2 7.64 2.17 -39.32
CA THR A 2 7.15 0.94 -38.68
C THR A 2 6.46 1.32 -37.36
N THR A 3 5.61 0.45 -36.84
CA THR A 3 4.94 0.65 -35.53
C THR A 3 5.91 0.79 -34.36
N GLU A 4 7.18 0.40 -34.55
CA GLU A 4 8.28 0.49 -33.58
C GLU A 4 8.87 1.91 -33.43
N ASP A 5 8.80 2.73 -34.48
CA ASP A 5 9.29 4.12 -34.48
C ASP A 5 8.31 5.11 -33.85
N GLN A 6 7.11 4.65 -33.47
CA GLN A 6 6.08 5.51 -32.89
C GLN A 6 6.35 5.74 -31.39
N ASN A 7 6.32 7.00 -30.98
CA ASN A 7 6.37 7.38 -29.58
C ASN A 7 5.02 7.13 -28.89
N ILE A 8 5.04 6.62 -27.67
CA ILE A 8 3.92 6.68 -26.74
C ILE A 8 4.03 7.89 -25.82
N THR A 9 2.90 8.40 -25.35
CA THR A 9 2.87 9.41 -24.29
C THR A 9 2.84 8.70 -22.94
N LEU A 10 3.86 8.90 -22.12
CA LEU A 10 3.85 8.48 -20.73
C LEU A 10 3.39 9.66 -19.88
N THR A 11 2.38 9.45 -19.03
CA THR A 11 1.84 10.47 -18.14
C THR A 11 1.89 9.98 -16.70
N ALA A 12 2.44 10.80 -15.80
CA ALA A 12 2.41 10.61 -14.36
C ALA A 12 1.51 11.68 -13.72
N GLN A 13 0.54 11.28 -12.91
CA GLN A 13 -0.48 12.20 -12.40
C GLN A 13 -0.88 11.84 -10.97
N CYS A 14 -1.04 12.85 -10.11
CA CYS A 14 -1.56 12.64 -8.75
C CYS A 14 -3.09 12.55 -8.72
N LEU A 15 -3.66 12.06 -7.61
CA LEU A 15 -5.10 11.92 -7.43
C LEU A 15 -5.90 13.21 -7.70
N CYS A 16 -5.47 14.34 -7.15
CA CYS A 16 -6.17 15.63 -7.32
C CYS A 16 -5.89 16.30 -8.68
N LYS A 17 -5.03 15.72 -9.52
CA LYS A 17 -4.62 16.24 -10.84
C LYS A 17 -3.87 17.57 -10.84
N ALA A 18 -3.57 18.14 -9.66
CA ALA A 18 -2.80 19.38 -9.54
C ALA A 18 -1.38 19.25 -10.10
N HIS A 19 -0.83 18.02 -10.12
CA HIS A 19 0.44 17.73 -10.77
C HIS A 19 0.24 16.64 -11.82
N THR A 20 0.62 16.97 -13.05
CA THR A 20 0.62 16.07 -14.20
C THR A 20 1.92 16.30 -14.97
N PHE A 21 2.68 15.23 -15.20
CA PHE A 21 3.93 15.26 -15.95
C PHE A 21 3.80 14.35 -17.16
N THR A 22 4.29 14.78 -18.31
CA THR A 22 4.18 14.02 -19.56
C THR A 22 5.50 13.96 -20.29
N THR A 23 5.80 12.80 -20.87
CA THR A 23 6.98 12.64 -21.74
C THR A 23 6.66 11.68 -22.89
N LYS A 24 7.51 11.69 -23.92
CA LYS A 24 7.42 10.80 -25.07
C LYS A 24 8.46 9.69 -24.94
N VAL A 25 8.03 8.45 -25.09
CA VAL A 25 8.90 7.27 -25.03
C VAL A 25 8.78 6.50 -26.34
N PRO A 26 9.89 6.21 -27.05
CA PRO A 26 9.86 5.35 -28.23
C PRO A 26 9.37 3.95 -27.86
N ARG A 27 8.50 3.35 -28.68
CA ARG A 27 8.04 1.96 -28.46
C ARG A 27 9.18 0.96 -28.39
N SER A 28 10.27 1.19 -29.12
CA SER A 28 11.50 0.38 -29.07
C SER A 28 12.23 0.37 -27.71
N LYS A 29 11.86 1.27 -26.78
CA LYS A 29 12.39 1.29 -25.40
C LYS A 29 11.52 0.50 -24.41
N LEU A 30 10.39 -0.04 -24.86
CA LEU A 30 9.48 -0.81 -24.01
C LEU A 30 9.89 -2.29 -24.00
N PRO A 31 9.66 -3.01 -22.88
CA PRO A 31 9.12 -2.52 -21.61
C PRO A 31 10.13 -1.70 -20.80
N LEU A 32 9.65 -0.71 -20.04
CA LEU A 32 10.47 0.07 -19.13
C LEU A 32 10.81 -0.75 -17.88
N PRO A 33 12.09 -0.85 -17.46
CA PRO A 33 12.47 -1.64 -16.30
C PRO A 33 11.95 -0.99 -15.01
N ALA A 34 11.23 -1.77 -14.22
CA ALA A 34 10.72 -1.39 -12.90
C ALA A 34 11.43 -2.18 -11.80
N SER A 35 11.49 -1.59 -10.61
CA SER A 35 11.97 -2.22 -9.38
C SER A 35 10.90 -2.15 -8.31
N ILE A 36 10.78 -3.19 -7.49
CA ILE A 36 9.91 -3.22 -6.30
C ILE A 36 10.80 -3.19 -5.06
N CYS A 37 10.52 -2.32 -4.10
CA CYS A 37 11.23 -2.23 -2.82
C CYS A 37 10.28 -2.55 -1.66
N HIS A 38 10.72 -3.42 -0.75
CA HIS A 38 9.95 -3.88 0.41
C HIS A 38 10.49 -3.37 1.75
N CYS A 39 11.49 -2.48 1.74
CA CYS A 39 12.14 -2.04 2.97
C CYS A 39 11.16 -1.37 3.94
N THR A 40 11.45 -1.52 5.23
CA THR A 40 10.59 -0.96 6.30
C THR A 40 10.44 0.55 6.14
N SER A 41 11.50 1.25 5.70
CA SER A 41 11.44 2.69 5.48
C SER A 41 10.47 3.08 4.36
N CYS A 42 10.50 2.41 3.21
CA CYS A 42 9.59 2.68 2.10
C CYS A 42 8.14 2.44 2.51
N ARG A 43 7.87 1.29 3.17
CA ARG A 43 6.55 0.96 3.70
C ARG A 43 6.00 2.04 4.61
N ASN A 44 6.81 2.50 5.55
CA ASN A 44 6.42 3.52 6.52
C ASN A 44 6.29 4.93 5.90
N ALA A 45 6.94 5.19 4.76
CA ALA A 45 6.91 6.49 4.10
C ALA A 45 5.74 6.62 3.12
N THR A 46 5.23 5.52 2.57
CA THR A 46 4.10 5.55 1.62
C THR A 46 2.80 5.05 2.25
N GLY A 47 2.86 4.12 3.20
CA GLY A 47 1.70 3.40 3.73
C GLY A 47 1.34 2.13 2.95
N ALA A 48 1.99 1.86 1.81
CA ALA A 48 1.84 0.61 1.06
C ALA A 48 2.87 -0.43 1.48
N MET A 49 2.54 -1.73 1.38
CA MET A 49 3.46 -2.80 1.80
C MET A 49 4.69 -2.96 0.89
N TYR A 50 4.73 -2.23 -0.22
CA TYR A 50 5.86 -2.12 -1.10
C TYR A 50 5.90 -0.73 -1.73
N ASN A 51 6.97 -0.44 -2.45
CA ASN A 51 7.08 0.68 -3.37
C ASN A 51 7.50 0.14 -4.74
N SER A 52 7.06 0.76 -5.82
CA SER A 52 7.51 0.42 -7.16
C SER A 52 7.73 1.65 -8.00
N ASN A 53 8.83 1.66 -8.76
CA ASN A 53 9.17 2.75 -9.65
C ASN A 53 9.88 2.28 -10.92
N ILE A 54 9.76 3.09 -11.97
CA ILE A 54 10.66 3.09 -13.14
C ILE A 54 11.52 4.35 -13.10
N ASP A 55 12.60 4.40 -13.87
CA ASP A 55 13.30 5.67 -14.11
C ASP A 55 12.45 6.56 -15.03
N TRP A 56 12.27 7.82 -14.65
CA TRP A 56 11.47 8.79 -15.40
C TRP A 56 12.22 9.25 -16.65
N PRO A 57 11.69 9.04 -17.87
CA PRO A 57 12.37 9.42 -19.10
C PRO A 57 12.09 10.87 -19.53
N GLY A 58 11.40 11.66 -18.70
CA GLY A 58 11.06 13.05 -19.00
C GLY A 58 12.03 14.06 -18.38
N SER A 59 11.66 15.33 -18.43
CA SER A 59 12.50 16.42 -17.93
C SER A 59 12.65 16.39 -16.41
N ALA A 60 13.89 16.39 -15.94
CA ALA A 60 14.21 16.59 -14.52
C ALA A 60 13.87 18.01 -14.06
N ASP A 61 14.10 19.01 -14.93
CA ASP A 61 13.83 20.42 -14.63
C ASP A 61 12.34 20.69 -14.39
N GLU A 62 11.45 20.00 -15.10
CA GLU A 62 10.00 20.11 -14.86
C GLU A 62 9.62 19.61 -13.46
N ILE A 63 10.29 18.55 -12.98
CA ILE A 63 10.06 18.00 -11.64
C ILE A 63 10.63 18.94 -10.59
N HIS A 64 11.85 19.44 -10.78
CA HIS A 64 12.51 20.38 -9.85
C HIS A 64 11.73 21.68 -9.65
N ASN A 65 11.20 22.23 -10.75
CA ASN A 65 10.50 23.50 -10.73
C ASN A 65 8.99 23.36 -10.40
N SER A 66 8.55 22.17 -10.01
CA SER A 66 7.16 21.93 -9.61
C SER A 66 6.92 22.26 -8.13
N ASP A 67 5.65 22.49 -7.77
CA ASP A 67 5.23 22.69 -6.38
C ASP A 67 5.11 21.40 -5.56
N LEU A 68 5.74 20.30 -6.00
CA LEU A 68 5.77 19.06 -5.22
C LEU A 68 6.49 19.30 -3.89
N LYS A 69 5.90 18.80 -2.81
CA LYS A 69 6.58 18.78 -1.50
C LYS A 69 7.71 17.76 -1.54
N SER A 70 8.83 18.11 -0.92
CA SER A 70 9.98 17.22 -0.79
C SER A 70 10.13 16.73 0.65
N TYR A 71 10.28 15.42 0.81
CA TYR A 71 10.61 14.78 2.08
C TYR A 71 11.98 14.11 1.98
N LYS A 72 12.92 14.55 2.82
CA LYS A 72 14.23 13.91 2.96
C LYS A 72 14.07 12.50 3.54
N PHE A 73 14.11 11.50 2.66
CA PHE A 73 13.93 10.09 3.02
C PHE A 73 15.22 9.49 3.55
N THR A 74 16.34 9.75 2.87
CA THR A 74 17.70 9.46 3.35
C THR A 74 18.61 10.66 3.08
N SER A 75 19.93 10.53 3.32
CA SER A 75 20.88 11.57 2.91
C SER A 75 20.94 11.77 1.39
N ASN A 76 20.58 10.75 0.61
CA ASN A 76 20.82 10.66 -0.83
C ASN A 76 19.52 10.50 -1.63
N CYS A 77 18.36 10.56 -0.98
CA CYS A 77 17.08 10.30 -1.64
C CYS A 77 15.98 11.11 -0.98
N ASN A 78 15.16 11.79 -1.77
CA ASN A 78 13.93 12.44 -1.33
C ASN A 78 12.70 11.78 -1.96
N ILE A 79 11.57 11.84 -1.27
CA ILE A 79 10.24 11.58 -1.86
C ILE A 79 9.66 12.92 -2.26
N LEU A 80 9.27 13.05 -3.53
CA LEU A 80 8.51 14.19 -4.04
C LEU A 80 7.03 13.80 -4.16
N PHE A 81 6.15 14.56 -3.51
CA PHE A 81 4.74 14.21 -3.37
C PHE A 81 3.82 15.43 -3.48
N CYS A 82 2.58 15.20 -3.91
CA CYS A 82 1.57 16.26 -4.00
C CYS A 82 1.21 16.76 -2.59
N GLY A 83 1.37 18.06 -2.35
CA GLY A 83 1.09 18.64 -1.05
C GLY A 83 -0.39 18.63 -0.62
N SER A 84 -1.31 18.45 -1.58
CA SER A 84 -2.76 18.45 -1.36
C SER A 84 -3.35 17.06 -1.13
N CYS A 85 -3.07 16.11 -2.03
CA CYS A 85 -3.61 14.74 -1.94
C CYS A 85 -2.61 13.71 -1.40
N SER A 86 -1.40 14.15 -1.02
CA SER A 86 -0.31 13.33 -0.49
C SER A 86 0.32 12.31 -1.44
N CYS A 87 -0.17 12.21 -2.67
CA CYS A 87 0.33 11.25 -3.65
C CYS A 87 1.85 11.36 -3.84
N PRO A 88 2.65 10.34 -3.46
CA PRO A 88 4.05 10.30 -3.82
C PRO A 88 4.18 10.02 -5.32
N MET A 89 4.95 10.86 -6.01
CA MET A 89 5.06 10.83 -7.47
C MET A 89 6.46 10.43 -7.92
N PHE A 90 7.50 10.97 -7.28
CA PHE A 90 8.88 10.71 -7.67
C PHE A 90 9.79 10.43 -6.49
N TRP A 91 10.74 9.54 -6.71
CA TRP A 91 12.00 9.49 -6.00
C TRP A 91 12.94 10.49 -6.64
N ASP A 92 13.64 11.25 -5.82
CA ASP A 92 14.71 12.15 -6.21
C ASP A 92 16.03 11.62 -5.63
N ALA A 93 16.78 10.87 -6.42
CA ALA A 93 17.98 10.16 -5.99
C ALA A 93 19.26 10.90 -6.40
N HIS A 94 20.13 11.11 -5.41
CA HIS A 94 21.41 11.82 -5.50
C HIS A 94 22.52 10.96 -4.91
N TYR A 95 23.14 10.12 -5.73
CA TYR A 95 24.31 9.34 -5.31
C TYR A 95 25.58 10.03 -5.74
N LYS A 96 26.59 10.01 -4.86
CA LYS A 96 27.93 10.50 -5.19
C LYS A 96 28.42 9.79 -6.46
N ASP A 97 28.94 10.55 -7.41
CA ASP A 97 29.47 10.08 -8.69
C ASP A 97 28.41 9.52 -9.67
N GLN A 98 27.12 9.79 -9.46
CA GLN A 98 26.05 9.48 -10.40
C GLN A 98 25.25 10.74 -10.75
N PRO A 99 24.76 10.86 -12.00
CA PRO A 99 23.77 11.87 -12.33
C PRO A 99 22.56 11.72 -11.41
N GLN A 100 21.95 12.86 -11.07
CA GLN A 100 20.66 12.85 -10.39
C GLN A 100 19.65 12.04 -11.21
N ASN A 101 18.91 11.17 -10.53
CA ASN A 101 17.92 10.30 -11.17
C ASN A 101 16.55 10.46 -10.53
N PHE A 102 15.54 10.57 -11.37
CA PHE A 102 14.14 10.63 -10.96
C PHE A 102 13.46 9.29 -11.19
N GLY A 103 13.03 8.64 -10.12
CA GLY A 103 12.22 7.43 -10.22
C GLY A 103 10.74 7.76 -10.13
N VAL A 104 9.93 7.53 -11.15
CA VAL A 104 8.47 7.74 -11.06
C VAL A 104 7.79 6.53 -10.46
N PHE A 105 6.89 6.77 -9.50
CA PHE A 105 6.09 5.74 -8.84
C PHE A 105 5.15 5.08 -9.85
N THR A 106 5.11 3.75 -9.92
CA THR A 106 4.32 3.08 -10.97
C THR A 106 2.83 3.34 -10.80
N GLY A 107 2.32 3.48 -9.57
CA GLY A 107 0.91 3.73 -9.31
C GLY A 107 0.38 5.06 -9.87
N VAL A 108 1.25 6.05 -10.13
CA VAL A 108 0.86 7.36 -10.68
C VAL A 108 0.86 7.41 -12.20
N LEU A 109 1.37 6.38 -12.87
CA LEU A 109 1.37 6.34 -14.33
C LEU A 109 -0.07 6.17 -14.86
N ASN A 110 -0.45 6.85 -15.93
CA ASN A 110 -1.76 6.60 -16.54
C ASN A 110 -1.75 5.28 -17.33
N ASN A 111 -2.95 4.76 -17.61
CA ASN A 111 -3.07 3.67 -18.56
C ASN A 111 -2.75 4.18 -19.95
N VAL A 112 -2.02 3.35 -20.70
CA VAL A 112 -1.71 3.53 -22.12
C VAL A 112 -2.07 2.24 -22.82
N ASP A 113 -2.44 2.35 -24.10
CA ASP A 113 -2.83 1.22 -24.95
C ASP A 113 -1.59 0.50 -25.49
N VAL A 114 -0.86 -0.13 -24.58
CA VAL A 114 0.30 -0.99 -24.82
C VAL A 114 0.23 -2.10 -23.78
N ASP A 115 0.36 -3.37 -24.16
CA ASP A 115 0.23 -4.48 -23.20
C ASP A 115 1.40 -4.54 -22.21
N ASN A 116 2.60 -4.18 -22.67
CA ASN A 116 3.86 -4.37 -21.94
C ASN A 116 4.58 -3.05 -21.65
N LEU A 117 3.92 -2.09 -20.98
CA LEU A 117 4.56 -0.80 -20.68
C LEU A 117 5.80 -0.96 -19.79
N ILE A 118 5.68 -1.75 -18.72
CA ILE A 118 6.74 -1.95 -17.73
C ILE A 118 7.08 -3.44 -17.57
N ASN A 119 8.29 -3.70 -17.10
CA ASN A 119 8.76 -5.02 -16.71
C ASN A 119 9.42 -4.94 -15.34
N PHE A 120 8.81 -5.57 -14.34
CA PHE A 120 9.40 -5.65 -13.00
C PHE A 120 10.58 -6.62 -13.02
N THR A 121 11.78 -6.09 -12.86
CA THR A 121 13.02 -6.89 -12.98
C THR A 121 13.46 -7.50 -11.66
N ARG A 122 13.07 -6.88 -10.54
CA ARG A 122 13.54 -7.28 -9.21
C ARG A 122 12.62 -6.81 -8.09
N GLN A 123 12.67 -7.54 -6.99
CA GLN A 123 12.17 -7.13 -5.69
C GLN A 123 13.35 -7.07 -4.71
N ILE A 124 13.56 -5.95 -4.04
CA ILE A 124 14.71 -5.69 -3.14
C ILE A 124 14.25 -5.40 -1.72
N PHE A 125 15.16 -5.60 -0.76
CA PHE A 125 14.90 -5.44 0.68
C PHE A 125 13.71 -6.27 1.16
N VAL A 126 13.58 -7.49 0.63
CA VAL A 126 12.51 -8.39 1.05
C VAL A 126 12.77 -8.83 2.50
N GLY A 127 14.02 -8.90 2.96
CA GLY A 127 14.37 -9.28 4.34
C GLY A 127 13.72 -8.40 5.41
N ASP A 128 13.58 -7.10 5.15
CA ASP A 128 12.92 -6.14 6.06
C ASP A 128 11.45 -6.45 6.34
N THR A 129 10.83 -7.33 5.57
CA THR A 129 9.45 -7.78 5.82
C THR A 129 9.37 -8.80 6.94
N VAL A 130 10.48 -9.49 7.26
CA VAL A 130 10.57 -10.66 8.14
C VAL A 130 9.81 -11.87 7.60
N ASP A 131 8.54 -11.70 7.27
CA ASP A 131 7.61 -12.73 6.83
C ASP A 131 7.50 -12.85 5.30
N GLY A 132 8.20 -12.02 4.53
CA GLY A 132 8.10 -11.94 3.07
C GLY A 132 7.14 -10.87 2.55
N GLY A 133 6.33 -10.28 3.43
CA GLY A 133 5.36 -9.23 3.09
C GLY A 133 4.45 -9.67 1.95
N VAL A 134 4.28 -8.79 0.96
CA VAL A 134 3.53 -9.09 -0.26
C VAL A 134 4.41 -9.63 -1.39
N SER A 135 5.72 -9.77 -1.17
CA SER A 135 6.66 -10.16 -2.23
C SER A 135 6.33 -11.47 -2.96
N PRO A 136 5.80 -12.53 -2.28
CA PRO A 136 5.42 -13.75 -2.98
C PRO A 136 4.22 -13.53 -3.91
N TRP A 137 3.31 -12.64 -3.53
CA TRP A 137 2.09 -12.34 -4.31
C TRP A 137 2.39 -11.47 -5.54
N LEU A 138 3.55 -10.82 -5.56
CA LEU A 138 4.03 -10.02 -6.68
C LEU A 138 4.95 -10.79 -7.64
N GLN A 139 4.99 -12.13 -7.57
CA GLN A 139 5.92 -12.93 -8.39
C GLN A 139 5.53 -13.05 -9.87
N ASN A 140 4.25 -12.95 -10.24
CA ASN A 140 3.80 -13.05 -11.64
C ASN A 140 3.26 -11.72 -12.19
N VAL A 141 3.67 -10.58 -11.63
CA VAL A 141 3.22 -9.23 -12.07
C VAL A 141 3.61 -8.89 -13.52
N ASN A 142 4.49 -9.68 -14.15
CA ASN A 142 4.84 -9.55 -15.57
C ASN A 142 4.02 -10.49 -16.49
N GLY A 143 3.01 -11.21 -15.97
CA GLY A 143 2.30 -12.26 -16.69
C GLY A 143 3.17 -13.51 -16.88
N ASP A 144 3.14 -14.11 -18.07
CA ASP A 144 3.94 -15.29 -18.44
C ASP A 144 5.44 -14.99 -18.70
N ARG A 145 5.86 -13.72 -18.54
CA ARG A 145 7.25 -13.30 -18.73
C ARG A 145 8.09 -13.61 -17.49
N GLU A 146 9.39 -13.30 -17.58
CA GLU A 146 10.34 -13.51 -16.49
C GLU A 146 9.87 -12.87 -15.18
N LYS A 147 9.94 -13.65 -14.09
CA LYS A 147 9.56 -13.20 -12.75
C LYS A 147 10.59 -12.20 -12.21
N PRO A 148 10.18 -11.18 -11.44
CA PRO A 148 11.12 -10.32 -10.74
C PRO A 148 11.92 -11.13 -9.70
N ARG A 149 13.25 -11.15 -9.86
CA ARG A 149 14.18 -11.79 -8.92
C ARG A 149 14.06 -11.15 -7.53
N ARG A 150 14.03 -11.95 -6.47
CA ARG A 150 13.88 -11.46 -5.09
C ARG A 150 15.22 -11.43 -4.37
N TRP A 151 15.46 -10.37 -3.59
CA TRP A 151 16.71 -10.15 -2.89
C TRP A 151 16.46 -9.82 -1.44
N MET A 152 17.29 -10.40 -0.55
CA MET A 152 17.25 -10.09 0.88
C MET A 152 17.42 -8.58 1.11
N GLU A 153 18.38 -7.98 0.40
CA GLU A 153 18.65 -6.54 0.37
C GLU A 153 18.71 -6.05 -1.10
N ARG A 154 19.82 -5.46 -1.54
CA ARG A 154 20.08 -5.16 -2.96
C ARG A 154 20.85 -6.30 -3.62
N PRO A 155 20.82 -6.40 -4.97
CA PRO A 155 21.56 -7.45 -5.70
C PRO A 155 23.06 -7.54 -5.42
N LYS A 156 23.69 -6.43 -5.02
CA LYS A 156 25.13 -6.38 -4.71
C LYS A 156 25.43 -6.68 -3.24
N ASP A 157 24.45 -6.49 -2.36
CA ASP A 157 24.66 -6.41 -0.92
C ASP A 157 24.04 -7.62 -0.19
N GLY A 158 22.99 -8.24 -0.76
CA GLY A 158 22.30 -9.39 -0.20
C GLY A 158 22.22 -10.58 -1.15
N GLY A 159 21.92 -11.76 -0.57
CA GLY A 159 21.66 -12.98 -1.33
C GLY A 159 20.32 -12.93 -2.08
N GLU A 160 20.28 -13.58 -3.24
CA GLU A 160 19.03 -13.88 -3.95
C GLU A 160 18.20 -14.89 -3.14
N LEU A 161 16.89 -14.66 -3.10
CA LEU A 161 15.93 -15.49 -2.39
C LEU A 161 15.28 -16.47 -3.38
N ASP A 162 15.21 -17.74 -2.99
CA ASP A 162 14.47 -18.75 -3.74
C ASP A 162 12.95 -18.49 -3.71
N GLU A 163 12.18 -19.19 -4.57
CA GLU A 163 10.71 -19.06 -4.61
C GLU A 163 10.02 -19.47 -3.31
N GLY A 164 10.62 -20.39 -2.55
CA GLY A 164 10.09 -20.91 -1.30
C GLY A 164 10.28 -19.97 -0.11
N TRP A 165 11.05 -18.89 -0.24
CA TRP A 165 11.35 -17.97 0.87
C TRP A 165 10.20 -16.98 1.16
N PRO A 166 9.88 -16.73 2.45
CA PRO A 166 10.42 -17.46 3.60
C PRO A 166 9.85 -18.88 3.70
N ALA A 167 10.69 -19.81 4.17
CA ALA A 167 10.29 -21.21 4.33
C ALA A 167 9.11 -21.33 5.30
N ALA A 168 8.26 -22.35 5.16
CA ALA A 168 7.07 -22.53 6.01
C ALA A 168 7.37 -22.59 7.52
N ASN A 169 8.60 -22.95 7.91
CA ASN A 169 9.06 -23.00 9.31
C ASN A 169 9.64 -21.66 9.81
N GLN A 170 9.90 -20.72 8.88
CA GLN A 170 10.27 -19.33 9.14
C GLN A 170 9.08 -18.36 8.96
N ASP A 171 8.02 -18.80 8.26
CA ASP A 171 6.64 -18.28 8.33
C ASP A 171 6.02 -18.56 9.71
N ALA A 172 6.81 -18.53 10.79
CA ALA A 172 6.37 -18.87 12.12
C ALA A 172 5.09 -18.07 12.39
N ARG A 173 3.96 -18.79 12.34
CA ARG A 173 2.67 -18.41 12.91
C ARG A 173 2.98 -18.25 14.37
N SER A 174 3.57 -17.12 14.71
CA SER A 174 4.24 -16.97 15.97
C SER A 174 3.12 -17.13 16.98
N GLU A 175 3.21 -18.14 17.84
CA GLU A 175 2.43 -18.26 19.08
C GLU A 175 2.84 -17.13 20.07
N VAL A 176 3.43 -16.05 19.56
CA VAL A 176 3.66 -14.82 20.28
C VAL A 176 2.27 -14.33 20.69
N PRO A 177 2.01 -14.14 21.98
CA PRO A 177 0.76 -13.61 22.46
C PRO A 177 0.42 -12.34 21.65
N PRO A 178 -0.83 -12.16 21.20
CA PRO A 178 -1.20 -11.00 20.41
C PRO A 178 -0.75 -9.74 21.15
N VAL A 179 0.11 -8.95 20.51
CA VAL A 179 0.59 -7.71 21.10
C VAL A 179 -0.62 -6.81 21.32
N THR A 180 -0.80 -6.34 22.55
CA THR A 180 -1.96 -5.51 22.91
C THR A 180 -1.91 -4.14 22.24
N ASP A 181 -0.70 -3.64 22.00
CA ASP A 181 -0.41 -2.31 21.46
C ASP A 181 0.42 -2.43 20.18
N ILE A 182 -0.21 -2.30 19.02
CA ILE A 182 0.44 -2.33 17.71
C ILE A 182 0.59 -0.90 17.21
N PRO A 183 1.81 -0.34 17.13
CA PRO A 183 1.99 1.04 16.68
C PRO A 183 1.50 1.22 15.24
N ILE A 184 0.74 2.29 14.99
CA ILE A 184 0.47 2.85 13.67
C ILE A 184 1.41 4.04 13.50
N ARG A 185 2.52 3.86 12.78
CA ARG A 185 3.59 4.88 12.73
C ARG A 185 4.19 5.05 11.34
N CYS A 186 4.16 6.29 10.86
CA CYS A 186 4.81 6.71 9.62
C CYS A 186 6.33 6.89 9.76
N HIS A 187 7.04 7.01 8.63
CA HIS A 187 8.50 7.10 8.58
C HIS A 187 9.09 8.24 9.42
N CYS A 188 8.48 9.44 9.34
CA CYS A 188 8.93 10.59 10.11
C CYS A 188 8.47 10.59 11.58
N LYS A 189 7.70 9.57 12.00
CA LYS A 189 7.10 9.45 13.34
C LYS A 189 6.17 10.59 13.74
N GLY A 190 5.74 11.39 12.77
CA GLY A 190 4.81 12.51 13.00
C GLY A 190 3.37 12.11 13.18
N VAL A 191 2.99 10.97 12.60
CA VAL A 191 1.81 10.20 12.99
C VAL A 191 2.32 9.06 13.85
N ASP A 192 1.83 9.02 15.08
CA ASP A 192 2.17 8.01 16.09
C ASP A 192 0.89 7.67 16.87
N LEU A 193 0.19 6.65 16.39
CA LEU A 193 -1.03 6.12 16.99
C LEU A 193 -0.80 4.67 17.39
N VAL A 194 -1.77 4.06 18.05
CA VAL A 194 -1.71 2.65 18.41
C VAL A 194 -3.02 1.96 18.10
N PHE A 195 -2.93 0.81 17.47
CA PHE A 195 -4.02 -0.13 17.27
C PHE A 195 -4.03 -1.13 18.43
N ARG A 196 -5.17 -1.23 19.11
CA ARG A 196 -5.44 -2.13 20.22
C ARG A 196 -6.64 -3.01 19.87
N PRO A 197 -6.43 -4.17 19.22
CA PRO A 197 -7.53 -5.05 18.81
C PRO A 197 -8.47 -5.38 19.99
N GLY A 198 -7.89 -5.68 21.16
CA GLY A 198 -8.61 -6.05 22.38
C GLY A 198 -9.38 -4.93 23.09
N ASN A 199 -9.36 -3.68 22.59
CA ASN A 199 -10.25 -2.64 23.10
C ASN A 199 -11.73 -2.95 22.81
N VAL A 200 -12.00 -3.86 21.87
CA VAL A 200 -13.35 -4.37 21.62
C VAL A 200 -13.34 -5.89 21.72
N ASP A 201 -14.18 -6.42 22.60
CA ASP A 201 -14.29 -7.86 22.85
C ASP A 201 -15.42 -8.47 22.01
N PHE A 202 -15.04 -8.94 20.81
CA PHE A 202 -15.95 -9.61 19.89
C PHE A 202 -16.50 -10.94 20.43
N SER A 203 -15.85 -11.56 21.42
CA SER A 203 -16.32 -12.84 21.99
C SER A 203 -17.63 -12.71 22.78
N THR A 204 -17.97 -11.47 23.16
CA THR A 204 -19.20 -11.13 23.88
C THR A 204 -20.33 -10.70 22.95
N MET A 205 -20.08 -10.61 21.65
CA MET A 205 -21.06 -10.18 20.66
C MET A 205 -21.82 -11.38 20.08
N GLU A 206 -23.09 -11.16 19.76
CA GLU A 206 -23.83 -12.09 18.92
C GLU A 206 -23.22 -12.18 17.52
N ALA A 207 -23.34 -13.34 16.87
CA ALA A 207 -22.64 -13.62 15.62
C ALA A 207 -23.02 -12.66 14.47
N ASP A 208 -24.24 -12.12 14.46
CA ASP A 208 -24.74 -11.15 13.49
C ASP A 208 -24.34 -9.70 13.83
N ALA A 209 -23.91 -9.44 15.07
CA ALA A 209 -23.40 -8.15 15.52
C ALA A 209 -21.88 -7.98 15.29
N ILE A 210 -21.15 -9.07 15.06
CA ILE A 210 -19.73 -9.01 14.70
C ILE A 210 -19.57 -8.31 13.34
N PRO A 211 -18.76 -7.24 13.23
CA PRO A 211 -18.59 -6.54 11.96
C PRO A 211 -18.10 -7.48 10.85
N SER A 212 -18.61 -7.29 9.63
CA SER A 212 -18.35 -8.19 8.49
C SER A 212 -16.87 -8.35 8.08
N TYR A 213 -16.00 -7.46 8.56
CA TYR A 213 -14.55 -7.46 8.36
C TYR A 213 -13.77 -8.11 9.52
N ILE A 214 -14.44 -8.71 10.50
CA ILE A 214 -13.85 -9.47 11.61
C ILE A 214 -14.14 -10.96 11.42
N GLU A 215 -13.11 -11.80 11.55
CA GLU A 215 -13.28 -13.24 11.43
C GLU A 215 -14.02 -13.78 12.66
N PRO A 216 -15.18 -14.46 12.51
CA PRO A 216 -16.03 -14.80 13.64
C PRO A 216 -15.40 -15.70 14.71
N LYS A 217 -14.39 -16.52 14.39
CA LYS A 217 -13.79 -17.45 15.36
C LYS A 217 -12.53 -16.92 16.03
N SER A 218 -11.65 -16.31 15.24
CA SER A 218 -10.33 -15.83 15.65
C SER A 218 -10.31 -14.35 15.98
N HIS A 219 -11.37 -13.62 15.63
CA HIS A 219 -11.49 -12.16 15.76
C HIS A 219 -10.39 -11.37 15.06
N LYS A 220 -9.71 -12.00 14.09
CA LYS A 220 -8.72 -11.32 13.24
C LYS A 220 -9.42 -10.39 12.26
N HIS A 221 -8.76 -9.27 12.00
CA HIS A 221 -9.22 -8.25 11.07
C HIS A 221 -8.91 -8.65 9.63
N LEU A 222 -9.88 -8.48 8.74
CA LEU A 222 -9.71 -8.75 7.31
C LEU A 222 -8.66 -7.80 6.73
N ALA A 223 -7.66 -8.35 6.04
CA ALA A 223 -6.70 -7.61 5.25
C ALA A 223 -6.93 -7.89 3.75
N THR A 224 -6.87 -6.85 2.92
CA THR A 224 -7.25 -6.92 1.51
C THR A 224 -6.17 -6.37 0.58
N LEU A 225 -6.22 -6.82 -0.68
CA LEU A 225 -5.48 -6.25 -1.80
C LEU A 225 -6.45 -5.36 -2.60
N ASP A 226 -6.11 -4.08 -2.72
CA ASP A 226 -6.96 -3.05 -3.31
C ASP A 226 -6.26 -2.41 -4.51
N PRO A 227 -6.59 -2.84 -5.74
CA PRO A 227 -6.06 -2.26 -6.95
C PRO A 227 -6.80 -0.97 -7.40
N CYS A 228 -7.79 -0.46 -6.64
CA CYS A 228 -8.62 0.68 -7.06
C CYS A 228 -7.84 1.87 -7.67
N PRO A 229 -8.31 2.45 -8.81
CA PRO A 229 -7.63 3.57 -9.47
C PRO A 229 -7.39 4.79 -8.58
N SER A 230 -8.31 5.08 -7.66
CA SER A 230 -8.14 6.22 -6.74
C SER A 230 -7.08 5.93 -5.67
N CYS A 231 -6.97 4.68 -5.21
CA CYS A 231 -5.97 4.27 -4.24
C CYS A 231 -4.56 4.28 -4.85
N ARG A 232 -4.37 3.77 -6.07
CA ARG A 232 -3.05 3.86 -6.73
C ARG A 232 -2.58 5.30 -6.92
N LEU A 233 -3.50 6.20 -7.27
CA LEU A 233 -3.21 7.63 -7.46
C LEU A 233 -3.03 8.37 -6.14
N SER A 234 -3.43 7.78 -5.01
CA SER A 234 -3.22 8.34 -3.67
C SER A 234 -1.91 7.87 -3.04
N VAL A 235 -1.50 6.63 -3.30
CA VAL A 235 -0.40 5.96 -2.58
C VAL A 235 0.84 5.75 -3.46
N GLY A 236 0.70 5.82 -4.78
CA GLY A 236 1.79 5.66 -5.73
C GLY A 236 2.19 4.21 -6.01
N VAL A 237 1.36 3.23 -5.67
CA VAL A 237 1.57 1.80 -5.99
C VAL A 237 0.36 1.22 -6.69
N ASP A 238 0.54 0.13 -7.44
CA ASP A 238 -0.55 -0.48 -8.22
C ASP A 238 -1.54 -1.27 -7.35
N ILE A 239 -1.12 -1.84 -6.22
CA ILE A 239 -1.96 -2.60 -5.28
C ILE A 239 -1.77 -2.03 -3.87
N MET A 240 -2.81 -1.43 -3.30
CA MET A 240 -2.84 -0.95 -1.92
C MET A 240 -3.27 -2.07 -0.95
N ASN A 241 -2.91 -1.95 0.32
CA ASN A 241 -3.21 -2.96 1.34
C ASN A 241 -3.91 -2.31 2.54
N TRP A 242 -5.18 -2.68 2.75
CA TRP A 242 -6.02 -2.17 3.82
C TRP A 242 -6.40 -3.26 4.81
N THR A 243 -6.43 -2.91 6.09
CA THR A 243 -7.20 -3.63 7.11
C THR A 243 -8.30 -2.72 7.64
N PHE A 244 -9.37 -3.29 8.19
CA PHE A 244 -10.55 -2.53 8.63
C PHE A 244 -10.66 -2.64 10.15
N VAL A 245 -10.74 -1.50 10.85
CA VAL A 245 -10.81 -1.47 12.32
C VAL A 245 -11.92 -0.54 12.79
N MET A 246 -12.38 -0.75 14.02
CA MET A 246 -13.27 0.20 14.67
C MET A 246 -12.48 1.36 15.28
N PRO A 247 -12.99 2.62 15.27
CA PRO A 247 -12.37 3.77 15.92
C PRO A 247 -12.05 3.55 17.42
N GLN A 248 -12.80 2.68 18.11
CA GLN A 248 -12.60 2.28 19.50
C GLN A 248 -11.27 1.54 19.71
N GLN A 249 -10.73 0.92 18.66
CA GLN A 249 -9.48 0.17 18.69
C GLN A 249 -8.27 1.06 18.34
N ILE A 250 -8.46 2.32 17.97
CA ILE A 250 -7.36 3.27 17.74
C ILE A 250 -7.28 4.22 18.93
N ASP A 251 -6.07 4.48 19.39
CA ASP A 251 -5.79 5.42 20.47
C ASP A 251 -4.46 6.16 20.24
N PHE A 252 -4.19 7.13 21.10
CA PHE A 252 -2.86 7.67 21.28
C PHE A 252 -1.99 6.72 22.13
N PRO A 253 -0.66 6.63 21.90
CA PRO A 253 0.22 5.74 22.66
C PRO A 253 0.20 6.00 24.17
N LYS A 254 0.17 7.27 24.58
CA LYS A 254 0.08 7.67 25.99
C LYS A 254 -1.36 8.00 26.36
N LYS A 255 -1.91 7.30 27.36
CA LYS A 255 -3.17 7.68 28.00
C LYS A 255 -2.93 8.96 28.82
N THR A 256 -3.68 10.01 28.52
CA THR A 256 -3.69 11.25 29.28
C THR A 256 -5.11 11.52 29.76
N ASN A 257 -5.28 12.39 30.77
CA ASN A 257 -6.61 12.85 31.21
C ASN A 257 -7.33 13.73 30.15
N GLY A 258 -6.77 13.87 28.95
CA GLY A 258 -7.34 14.63 27.84
C GLY A 258 -8.36 13.81 27.03
N SER A 259 -8.76 14.35 25.88
CA SER A 259 -9.71 13.68 24.98
C SER A 259 -9.16 12.34 24.47
N ASN A 260 -10.04 11.35 24.38
CA ASN A 260 -9.73 10.09 23.72
C ASN A 260 -9.60 10.28 22.21
N PHE A 261 -9.00 9.30 21.52
CA PHE A 261 -9.10 9.26 20.07
C PHE A 261 -10.58 9.19 19.64
N PRO A 262 -10.99 9.85 18.53
CA PRO A 262 -12.38 9.90 18.09
C PRO A 262 -13.00 8.52 17.93
N ARG A 263 -14.29 8.40 18.28
CA ARG A 263 -15.01 7.11 18.31
C ARG A 263 -15.92 6.88 17.11
N ASN A 264 -15.90 7.79 16.13
CA ASN A 264 -16.47 7.65 14.79
C ASN A 264 -15.67 8.50 13.79
N THR A 265 -15.84 8.23 12.49
CA THR A 265 -15.08 8.90 11.43
C THR A 265 -15.43 10.37 11.25
N HIS A 266 -16.66 10.80 11.55
CA HIS A 266 -17.06 12.21 11.48
C HIS A 266 -16.36 13.06 12.54
N ASP A 267 -16.23 12.53 13.76
CA ASP A 267 -15.46 13.16 14.83
C ASP A 267 -13.96 13.16 14.50
N LEU A 268 -13.45 12.09 13.86
CA LEU A 268 -12.07 12.07 13.35
C LEU A 268 -11.82 13.16 12.30
N LYS A 269 -12.73 13.30 11.34
CA LYS A 269 -12.72 14.37 10.33
C LYS A 269 -12.70 15.74 11.00
N SER A 270 -13.61 15.98 11.93
CA SER A 270 -13.69 17.26 12.66
C SER A 270 -12.46 17.54 13.51
N ALA A 271 -11.92 16.53 14.19
CA ALA A 271 -10.76 16.67 15.06
C ALA A 271 -9.46 16.93 14.27
N VAL A 272 -9.28 16.31 13.10
CA VAL A 272 -8.07 16.51 12.28
C VAL A 272 -8.11 17.82 11.49
N ASP A 273 -9.30 18.25 11.05
CA ASP A 273 -9.51 19.48 10.28
C ASP A 273 -9.52 20.75 11.15
N ASN A 274 -9.63 20.59 12.48
CA ASN A 274 -9.63 21.71 13.42
C ASN A 274 -8.24 22.40 13.47
N PRO A 275 -8.15 23.73 13.29
CA PRO A 275 -6.89 24.46 13.43
C PRO A 275 -6.29 24.38 14.85
N ASP A 276 -7.12 24.25 15.88
CA ASP A 276 -6.74 24.11 17.30
C ASP A 276 -6.77 22.65 17.76
N ARG A 277 -6.55 21.72 16.82
CA ARG A 277 -6.56 20.27 17.09
C ARG A 277 -5.52 19.85 18.12
N ASP A 278 -5.79 18.72 18.76
CA ASP A 278 -4.86 18.08 19.69
C ASP A 278 -3.48 17.83 19.04
N PRO A 279 -2.37 18.30 19.65
CA PRO A 279 -1.04 18.13 19.08
C PRO A 279 -0.62 16.66 18.92
N ARG A 280 -1.29 15.72 19.60
CA ARG A 280 -1.04 14.27 19.45
C ARG A 280 -1.41 13.73 18.07
N TYR A 281 -2.25 14.42 17.29
CA TYR A 281 -2.44 14.09 15.86
C TYR A 281 -1.19 14.38 15.02
N GLY A 282 -0.27 15.20 15.53
CA GLY A 282 1.01 15.53 14.92
C GLY A 282 0.85 15.98 13.47
N THR A 283 1.43 15.22 12.55
CA THR A 283 1.40 15.52 11.10
C THR A 283 0.27 14.82 10.34
N LEU A 284 -0.70 14.22 11.02
CA LEU A 284 -1.89 13.67 10.36
C LEU A 284 -2.65 14.82 9.68
N ALA A 285 -2.97 14.68 8.42
CA ALA A 285 -3.73 15.61 7.62
C ALA A 285 -4.79 14.86 6.83
N ILE A 286 -5.78 15.59 6.31
CA ILE A 286 -6.94 15.04 5.63
C ILE A 286 -7.05 15.64 4.22
N TYR A 287 -7.36 14.79 3.24
CA TYR A 287 -7.77 15.17 1.90
C TYR A 287 -9.13 14.54 1.58
N ARG A 288 -10.10 15.36 1.17
CA ARG A 288 -11.43 14.92 0.74
C ARG A 288 -11.40 14.67 -0.76
N SER A 289 -11.29 13.41 -1.19
CA SER A 289 -11.21 13.07 -2.62
C SER A 289 -12.58 13.13 -3.33
N SER A 290 -13.66 13.10 -2.56
CA SER A 290 -15.05 13.35 -2.94
C SER A 290 -15.79 13.88 -1.70
N PRO A 291 -17.07 14.32 -1.80
CA PRO A 291 -17.81 14.84 -0.64
C PRO A 291 -17.85 13.88 0.56
N ASP A 292 -17.95 12.58 0.29
CA ASP A 292 -18.15 11.48 1.22
C ASP A 292 -16.87 10.70 1.57
N VAL A 293 -15.78 10.86 0.81
CA VAL A 293 -14.52 10.11 1.01
C VAL A 293 -13.46 10.97 1.67
N GLN A 294 -12.86 10.47 2.75
CA GLN A 294 -11.73 11.10 3.43
C GLN A 294 -10.49 10.21 3.39
N ARG A 295 -9.35 10.83 3.06
CA ARG A 295 -8.04 10.18 3.02
C ARG A 295 -7.12 10.88 4.00
N TYR A 296 -6.61 10.15 4.97
CA TYR A 296 -5.71 10.67 5.98
C TYR A 296 -4.29 10.25 5.68
N PHE A 297 -3.37 11.19 5.83
CA PHE A 297 -1.97 11.01 5.49
C PHE A 297 -1.05 11.82 6.38
N CYS A 298 0.23 11.49 6.39
CA CYS A 298 1.25 12.29 7.02
C CYS A 298 1.67 13.44 6.09
N SER A 299 1.33 14.69 6.44
CA SER A 299 1.63 15.90 5.65
C SER A 299 3.13 16.18 5.42
N ARG A 300 4.00 15.51 6.18
CA ARG A 300 5.46 15.63 6.10
C ARG A 300 6.15 14.57 5.24
N CYS A 301 5.77 13.29 5.36
CA CYS A 301 6.47 12.18 4.67
C CYS A 301 5.64 11.46 3.61
N SER A 302 4.42 11.93 3.34
CA SER A 302 3.47 11.39 2.37
C SER A 302 2.73 10.10 2.76
N ALA A 303 3.09 9.48 3.88
CA ALA A 303 2.53 8.19 4.29
C ALA A 303 1.01 8.22 4.38
N THR A 304 0.34 7.37 3.61
CA THR A 304 -1.09 7.12 3.71
C THR A 304 -1.37 6.39 5.02
N VAL A 305 -2.34 6.87 5.79
CA VAL A 305 -2.65 6.35 7.14
C VAL A 305 -4.02 5.71 7.17
N PHE A 306 -5.06 6.48 6.83
CA PHE A 306 -6.44 6.02 6.87
C PHE A 306 -7.20 6.34 5.59
N TYR A 307 -8.20 5.53 5.31
CA TYR A 307 -9.30 5.84 4.40
C TYR A 307 -10.62 5.67 5.17
N THR A 308 -11.55 6.61 5.00
CA THR A 308 -12.88 6.54 5.59
C THR A 308 -13.92 7.08 4.61
N VAL A 309 -15.16 6.65 4.82
CA VAL A 309 -16.33 7.16 4.10
C VAL A 309 -17.41 7.55 5.10
N ASP A 310 -18.21 8.55 4.76
CA ASP A 310 -19.24 9.09 5.65
C ASP A 310 -20.39 8.09 5.93
N ASP A 311 -20.61 7.08 5.07
CA ASP A 311 -21.68 6.08 5.24
C ASP A 311 -21.27 4.86 6.11
N ARG A 312 -19.99 4.79 6.53
CA ARG A 312 -19.46 3.77 7.46
C ARG A 312 -18.75 4.44 8.65
N PRO A 313 -19.46 5.21 9.50
CA PRO A 313 -18.85 5.99 10.57
C PRO A 313 -18.12 5.17 11.64
N GLU A 314 -18.41 3.87 11.71
CA GLU A 314 -17.83 2.89 12.62
C GLU A 314 -16.60 2.16 12.07
N VAL A 315 -16.16 2.45 10.83
CA VAL A 315 -15.05 1.74 10.18
C VAL A 315 -13.95 2.70 9.73
N ILE A 316 -12.72 2.37 10.09
CA ILE A 316 -11.51 3.01 9.58
C ILE A 316 -10.71 1.97 8.80
N ASP A 317 -10.43 2.25 7.54
CA ASP A 317 -9.54 1.46 6.71
C ASP A 317 -8.10 1.94 7.01
N VAL A 318 -7.26 1.08 7.60
CA VAL A 318 -5.89 1.38 8.03
C VAL A 318 -4.89 0.82 7.05
N ALA A 319 -3.93 1.66 6.64
CA ALA A 319 -2.81 1.26 5.80
C ALA A 319 -1.93 0.23 6.52
N VAL A 320 -1.95 -1.02 6.06
CA VAL A 320 -1.31 -2.16 6.76
C VAL A 320 0.19 -1.94 6.97
N ALA A 321 0.84 -1.28 6.03
CA ALA A 321 2.28 -1.06 6.08
C ALA A 321 2.74 -0.13 7.22
N LEU A 322 1.80 0.58 7.87
CA LEU A 322 2.08 1.38 9.05
C LEU A 322 1.88 0.62 10.36
N LEU A 323 1.44 -0.64 10.33
CA LEU A 323 1.32 -1.49 11.52
C LEU A 323 2.69 -2.10 11.83
N HIS A 324 3.25 -1.74 12.99
CA HIS A 324 4.54 -2.27 13.47
C HIS A 324 4.28 -3.54 14.30
N ALA A 325 3.77 -4.58 13.65
CA ALA A 325 3.60 -5.89 14.27
C ALA A 325 4.96 -6.59 14.40
N PRO A 326 5.29 -7.23 15.54
CA PRO A 326 6.61 -7.81 15.77
C PRO A 326 6.91 -9.03 14.90
N GLU A 327 5.89 -9.73 14.41
CA GLU A 327 6.03 -10.94 13.61
C GLU A 327 6.34 -10.68 12.14
N GLY A 328 6.13 -9.46 11.65
CA GLY A 328 6.42 -9.11 10.26
C GLY A 328 5.37 -8.21 9.62
N ALA A 329 5.60 -7.92 8.33
CA ALA A 329 4.84 -6.94 7.58
C ALA A 329 3.37 -7.33 7.34
N ARG A 330 3.05 -8.62 7.31
CA ARG A 330 1.69 -9.13 7.13
C ARG A 330 0.85 -9.12 8.40
N ALA A 331 1.46 -8.91 9.58
CA ALA A 331 0.79 -8.84 10.87
C ALA A 331 -0.22 -9.99 11.10
N GLU A 332 0.16 -11.22 10.77
CA GLU A 332 -0.79 -12.34 10.72
C GLU A 332 -1.30 -12.80 12.10
N SER A 333 -0.73 -12.30 13.21
CA SER A 333 -1.29 -12.54 14.54
C SER A 333 -2.66 -11.87 14.73
N ILE A 334 -2.90 -10.75 14.04
CA ILE A 334 -4.12 -9.94 14.14
C ILE A 334 -4.88 -9.81 12.81
N LEU A 335 -4.22 -10.09 11.69
CA LEU A 335 -4.80 -9.97 10.36
C LEU A 335 -5.07 -11.33 9.72
N THR A 336 -6.10 -11.38 8.88
CA THR A 336 -6.44 -12.52 8.04
C THR A 336 -6.60 -12.06 6.60
N TRP A 337 -5.75 -12.57 5.71
CA TRP A 337 -5.60 -12.06 4.36
C TRP A 337 -6.62 -12.65 3.39
N HIS A 338 -7.30 -11.78 2.65
CA HIS A 338 -8.32 -12.13 1.65
C HIS A 338 -7.71 -12.60 0.31
N LEU A 339 -6.77 -13.55 0.38
CA LEU A 339 -5.98 -14.01 -0.76
C LEU A 339 -6.85 -14.76 -1.78
N GLY A 340 -6.61 -14.51 -3.06
CA GLY A 340 -7.35 -15.09 -4.19
C GLY A 340 -8.82 -14.68 -4.29
N ALA A 341 -9.28 -13.77 -3.43
CA ALA A 341 -10.65 -13.30 -3.43
C ALA A 341 -10.89 -12.22 -4.50
N LYS A 342 -12.16 -11.88 -4.71
CA LYS A 342 -12.56 -10.71 -5.49
C LYS A 342 -11.93 -9.45 -4.90
N MET A 343 -11.20 -8.69 -5.71
CA MET A 343 -10.54 -7.46 -5.24
C MET A 343 -11.41 -6.24 -5.49
N MET A 344 -11.31 -5.24 -4.61
CA MET A 344 -12.02 -3.97 -4.79
C MET A 344 -11.51 -3.25 -6.05
N GLY A 345 -12.41 -2.86 -6.94
CA GLY A 345 -12.01 -2.18 -8.19
C GLY A 345 -11.38 -3.09 -9.24
N GLU A 346 -11.50 -4.43 -9.15
CA GLU A 346 -10.96 -5.34 -10.18
C GLU A 346 -11.55 -5.09 -11.58
N TRP A 347 -12.77 -4.53 -11.67
CA TRP A 347 -13.46 -4.16 -12.91
C TRP A 347 -12.79 -3.01 -13.67
N ASP A 348 -12.03 -2.15 -13.00
CA ASP A 348 -11.30 -1.05 -13.64
C ASP A 348 -10.02 -1.51 -14.36
N PHE A 349 -9.63 -2.78 -14.21
CA PHE A 349 -8.45 -3.36 -14.84
C PHE A 349 -8.73 -3.99 -16.20
N GLU A 350 -9.93 -3.83 -16.77
CA GLU A 350 -10.25 -4.49 -18.04
C GLU A 350 -9.47 -3.97 -19.27
N ARG A 351 -8.66 -2.90 -19.13
CA ARG A 351 -7.99 -2.22 -20.26
C ARG A 351 -6.59 -1.67 -19.93
N GLY A 352 -5.74 -1.64 -20.95
CA GLY A 352 -4.39 -1.05 -20.91
C GLY A 352 -3.35 -1.92 -20.21
N TRP A 353 -2.11 -1.42 -20.12
CA TRP A 353 -0.94 -2.17 -19.63
C TRP A 353 -1.06 -2.79 -18.22
N ARG A 354 -2.01 -2.31 -17.40
CA ARG A 354 -2.20 -2.80 -16.03
C ARG A 354 -3.12 -4.01 -15.92
N LYS A 355 -3.85 -4.35 -16.98
CA LYS A 355 -4.92 -5.36 -16.92
C LYS A 355 -4.47 -6.65 -16.25
N ASP A 356 -3.34 -7.17 -16.69
CA ASP A 356 -2.84 -8.45 -16.20
C ASP A 356 -2.18 -8.31 -14.83
N LEU A 357 -1.74 -7.11 -14.42
CA LEU A 357 -1.05 -6.91 -13.15
C LEU A 357 -1.94 -7.29 -11.96
N ALA A 358 -3.15 -6.73 -11.88
CA ALA A 358 -4.05 -7.01 -10.75
C ALA A 358 -4.49 -8.48 -10.74
N MET A 359 -4.85 -9.03 -11.90
CA MET A 359 -5.25 -10.43 -12.02
C MET A 359 -4.11 -11.39 -11.67
N SER A 360 -2.89 -11.13 -12.14
CA SER A 360 -1.70 -11.88 -11.74
C SER A 360 -1.47 -11.85 -10.24
N VAL A 361 -1.67 -10.72 -9.57
CA VAL A 361 -1.52 -10.64 -8.11
C VAL A 361 -2.59 -11.48 -7.40
N LYS A 362 -3.84 -11.41 -7.84
CA LYS A 362 -4.94 -12.25 -7.33
C LYS A 362 -4.62 -13.74 -7.48
N ASP A 363 -4.29 -14.18 -8.69
CA ASP A 363 -4.03 -15.59 -8.99
C ASP A 363 -2.76 -16.10 -8.29
N THR A 364 -1.72 -15.28 -8.22
CA THR A 364 -0.49 -15.62 -7.50
C THR A 364 -0.75 -15.73 -6.00
N SER A 365 -1.54 -14.82 -5.42
CA SER A 365 -1.92 -14.89 -4.02
C SER A 365 -2.77 -16.12 -3.71
N GLU A 366 -3.64 -16.55 -4.64
CA GLU A 366 -4.42 -17.78 -4.50
C GLU A 366 -3.55 -19.02 -4.51
N LYS A 367 -2.63 -19.11 -5.48
CA LYS A 367 -1.69 -20.21 -5.58
C LYS A 367 -0.84 -20.31 -4.31
N TRP A 368 -0.30 -19.19 -3.85
CA TRP A 368 0.47 -19.13 -2.61
C TRP A 368 -0.36 -19.56 -1.39
N ARG A 369 -1.63 -19.11 -1.29
CA ARG A 369 -2.56 -19.51 -0.22
C ARG A 369 -2.74 -21.03 -0.18
N ILE A 370 -2.93 -21.67 -1.33
CA ILE A 370 -3.10 -23.12 -1.45
C ILE A 370 -1.80 -23.84 -1.07
N GLU A 371 -0.66 -23.43 -1.62
CA GLU A 371 0.65 -24.03 -1.37
C GLU A 371 1.06 -23.98 0.11
N LYS A 372 0.72 -22.89 0.80
CA LYS A 372 1.02 -22.69 2.23
C LYS A 372 -0.08 -23.20 3.17
N GLY A 373 -1.16 -23.78 2.63
CA GLY A 373 -2.25 -24.35 3.41
C GLY A 373 -3.08 -23.32 4.19
N TYR A 374 -3.22 -22.10 3.68
CA TYR A 374 -4.08 -21.08 4.27
C TYR A 374 -5.54 -21.35 3.90
N PRO A 375 -6.49 -21.32 4.86
CA PRO A 375 -7.91 -21.48 4.54
C PRO A 375 -8.41 -20.28 3.73
N LYS A 376 -9.48 -20.48 2.94
CA LYS A 376 -10.26 -19.35 2.43
C LYS A 376 -10.85 -18.59 3.62
N THR A 377 -10.88 -17.26 3.55
CA THR A 377 -11.60 -16.45 4.53
C THR A 377 -13.10 -16.73 4.49
N TRP A 378 -13.79 -16.65 5.62
CA TRP A 378 -15.26 -16.76 5.74
C TRP A 378 -16.01 -15.90 4.72
N ARG A 379 -15.57 -14.66 4.50
CA ARG A 379 -16.19 -13.73 3.55
C ARG A 379 -16.13 -14.23 2.10
N ARG A 380 -15.04 -14.89 1.74
CA ARG A 380 -14.85 -15.45 0.39
C ARG A 380 -15.75 -16.67 0.20
N ILE A 381 -15.83 -17.53 1.20
CA ILE A 381 -16.72 -18.70 1.18
C ILE A 381 -18.17 -18.23 1.02
N ALA A 382 -18.61 -17.27 1.84
CA ALA A 382 -19.97 -16.72 1.77
C ALA A 382 -20.28 -16.10 0.40
N PHE A 383 -19.33 -15.36 -0.19
CA PHE A 383 -19.48 -14.77 -1.52
C PHE A 383 -19.60 -15.83 -2.63
N GLU A 384 -18.66 -16.78 -2.69
CA GLU A 384 -18.65 -17.85 -3.70
C GLU A 384 -19.87 -18.79 -3.56
N ASP A 385 -20.41 -18.97 -2.36
CA ASP A 385 -21.62 -19.77 -2.14
C ASP A 385 -22.92 -19.03 -2.50
N ALA A 386 -22.91 -17.69 -2.47
CA ALA A 386 -24.00 -16.88 -3.01
C ALA A 386 -24.02 -16.93 -4.54
N GLU A 387 -22.86 -16.80 -5.19
CA GLU A 387 -22.75 -16.87 -6.67
C GLU A 387 -23.16 -18.23 -7.26
N LYS A 388 -23.10 -19.34 -6.49
CA LYS A 388 -23.59 -20.66 -6.95
C LYS A 388 -25.11 -20.81 -6.89
N LYS A 389 -25.79 -19.93 -6.16
CA LYS A 389 -27.25 -19.99 -5.96
C LYS A 389 -28.01 -19.12 -6.96
N ASP A 390 -27.33 -18.15 -7.55
CA ASP A 390 -27.77 -17.36 -8.70
C ASP A 390 -27.43 -18.09 -10.01
#